data_AF-A0A956TT21-F1
#
_entry.id   AF-A0A956TT21-F1
#
_cell.length_a   1.000
_cell.length_b   1.000
_cell.length_c   1.000
_cell.angle_alpha   90.00
_cell.angle_beta   90.00
_cell.angle_gamma   90.00
#
_symmetry.space_group_name_H-M   'P 1'
#
loop_
_entity.id
_entity.type
_entity.pdbx_description
1 polymer ?
#
loop_
_entity_poly.entity_id
_entity_poly.type
_entity_poly.pdbx_seq_one_letter_code
_entity_poly.pdbx_strand_id
1 'polypeptide(L)'
;MRRYRRNREGNQIAELAPALLIIFVLFLFPMMVIIYMGLGFGCGWYLNHMCTRAAALVEDAAMPAALASQEAAWMSSGLASFTGASVVSNNAVRLNTDSDPEMDIVRVTTVVQLQPFVSIPFIPLQPLPVTYNGERPVEETGIK
;
A
#
# COMPACT_ATOMS: atom_id res chain seq x y z
N MET A 1 -68.04 -20.10 -7.42
CA MET A 1 -66.57 -20.23 -7.56
C MET A 1 -65.95 -18.86 -7.83
N ARG A 2 -65.24 -18.27 -6.86
CA ARG A 2 -64.53 -16.99 -7.05
C ARG A 2 -63.19 -17.25 -7.75
N ARG A 3 -63.00 -16.73 -8.97
CA ARG A 3 -61.71 -16.76 -9.66
C ARG A 3 -60.79 -15.72 -9.01
N TYR A 4 -59.76 -16.19 -8.32
CA TYR A 4 -58.67 -15.33 -7.85
C TYR A 4 -57.91 -14.81 -9.07
N ARG A 5 -58.07 -13.53 -9.38
CA ARG A 5 -57.30 -12.86 -10.43
C ARG A 5 -55.89 -12.68 -9.85
N ARG A 6 -54.92 -13.49 -10.32
CA ARG A 6 -53.50 -13.26 -10.02
C ARG A 6 -53.15 -11.84 -10.48
N ASN A 7 -52.86 -10.94 -9.54
CA ASN A 7 -52.27 -9.65 -9.86
C ASN A 7 -50.98 -9.93 -10.63
N ARG A 8 -50.89 -9.39 -11.85
CA ARG A 8 -49.73 -9.52 -12.75
C ARG A 8 -48.66 -8.48 -12.48
N GLU A 9 -48.87 -7.63 -11.48
CA GLU A 9 -47.86 -6.70 -11.00
C GLU A 9 -46.83 -7.53 -10.22
N GLY A 10 -45.75 -7.89 -10.91
CA GLY A 10 -44.57 -8.47 -10.29
C GLY A 10 -44.11 -7.55 -9.17
N ASN A 11 -43.86 -8.14 -7.99
CA ASN A 11 -43.42 -7.38 -6.84
C ASN A 11 -42.06 -6.76 -7.19
N GLN A 12 -41.99 -5.46 -7.44
CA GLN A 12 -40.79 -4.75 -7.90
C GLN A 12 -39.59 -4.96 -6.96
N ILE A 13 -39.87 -5.28 -5.68
CA ILE A 13 -38.88 -5.65 -4.67
C ILE A 13 -38.19 -6.99 -5.01
N ALA A 14 -38.89 -7.93 -5.65
CA ALA A 14 -38.33 -9.22 -6.05
C ALA A 14 -37.32 -9.10 -7.20
N GLU A 15 -37.46 -8.09 -8.07
CA GLU A 15 -36.50 -7.78 -9.13
C GLU A 15 -35.32 -6.92 -8.64
N LEU A 16 -35.51 -6.16 -7.54
CA LEU A 16 -34.51 -5.29 -6.96
C LEU A 16 -33.36 -6.06 -6.29
N ALA A 17 -33.65 -7.14 -5.56
CA ALA A 17 -32.63 -7.87 -4.82
C ALA A 17 -31.52 -8.48 -5.73
N PRO A 18 -31.85 -9.14 -6.87
CA PRO A 18 -30.83 -9.59 -7.83
C PRO A 18 -30.01 -8.43 -8.41
N ALA A 19 -30.65 -7.30 -8.72
CA ALA A 19 -29.96 -6.13 -9.26
C ALA A 19 -28.97 -5.52 -8.25
N LEU A 20 -29.35 -5.40 -6.98
CA LEU A 20 -28.45 -4.93 -5.92
C LEU A 20 -27.27 -5.87 -5.69
N LEU A 21 -27.49 -7.19 -5.79
CA LEU A 21 -26.42 -8.17 -5.69
C LEU A 21 -25.38 -7.96 -6.79
N ILE A 22 -25.84 -7.77 -8.04
CA ILE A 22 -24.94 -7.48 -9.17
C ILE A 22 -24.17 -6.18 -8.93
N ILE A 23 -24.85 -5.12 -8.48
CA ILE A 23 -24.22 -3.83 -8.20
C ILE A 23 -23.14 -3.96 -7.11
N PHE A 24 -23.44 -4.65 -6.02
CA PHE A 24 -22.49 -4.78 -4.92
C PHE A 24 -21.29 -5.65 -5.28
N VAL A 25 -21.50 -6.78 -5.93
CA VAL A 25 -20.43 -7.73 -6.27
C VAL A 25 -19.55 -7.20 -7.40
N LEU A 26 -20.13 -6.60 -8.44
CA LEU A 26 -19.35 -6.18 -9.62
C LEU A 26 -18.82 -4.74 -9.55
N PHE A 27 -19.43 -3.87 -8.74
CA PHE A 27 -19.04 -2.46 -8.69
C PHE A 27 -18.59 -2.03 -7.30
N LEU A 28 -19.44 -2.17 -6.28
CA LEU A 28 -19.14 -1.61 -4.96
C LEU A 28 -17.90 -2.24 -4.31
N PHE A 29 -17.84 -3.57 -4.22
CA PHE A 29 -16.70 -4.24 -3.57
C PHE A 29 -15.38 -4.04 -4.34
N PRO A 30 -15.33 -4.20 -5.68
CA PRO A 30 -14.12 -3.88 -6.44
C PRO A 30 -13.65 -2.42 -6.25
N MET A 31 -14.58 -1.47 -6.26
CA MET A 31 -14.24 -0.05 -6.06
C MET A 31 -13.65 0.19 -4.66
N MET A 32 -14.25 -0.39 -3.62
CA MET A 32 -13.73 -0.31 -2.25
C MET A 32 -12.33 -0.92 -2.13
N VAL A 33 -12.10 -2.07 -2.77
CA VAL A 33 -10.77 -2.71 -2.80
C VAL A 33 -9.74 -1.79 -3.47
N ILE A 34 -10.06 -1.18 -4.61
CA ILE A 34 -9.16 -0.25 -5.30
C ILE A 34 -8.82 0.96 -4.42
N ILE A 35 -9.82 1.56 -3.78
CA ILE A 35 -9.61 2.70 -2.87
C ILE A 35 -8.68 2.30 -1.72
N TYR A 36 -8.95 1.16 -1.10
CA TYR A 36 -8.13 0.65 -0.01
C TYR A 36 -6.69 0.36 -0.45
N MET A 37 -6.50 -0.25 -1.63
CA MET A 37 -5.17 -0.50 -2.19
C MET A 37 -4.43 0.80 -2.52
N GLY A 38 -5.13 1.85 -2.94
CA GLY A 38 -4.55 3.18 -3.14
C GLY A 38 -4.04 3.82 -1.84
N LEU A 39 -4.78 3.67 -0.74
CA LEU A 39 -4.33 4.09 0.59
C LEU A 39 -3.12 3.27 1.05
N GLY A 40 -3.15 1.95 0.84
CA GLY A 40 -2.01 1.05 1.06
C GLY A 40 -0.77 1.49 0.29
N PHE A 41 -0.95 1.84 -0.98
CA PHE A 41 0.12 2.33 -1.83
C PHE A 41 0.77 3.59 -1.23
N GLY A 42 -0.05 4.56 -0.83
CA GLY A 42 0.42 5.80 -0.19
C GLY A 42 1.14 5.55 1.14
N CYS A 43 0.67 4.60 1.95
CA CYS A 43 1.32 4.23 3.21
C CYS A 43 2.72 3.63 3.00
N GLY A 44 2.87 2.73 2.02
CA GLY A 44 4.18 2.15 1.67
C GLY A 44 5.13 3.17 1.04
N TRP A 45 4.61 4.08 0.21
CA TRP A 45 5.39 5.19 -0.34
C TRP A 45 5.92 6.11 0.77
N TYR A 46 5.09 6.40 1.77
CA TYR A 46 5.50 7.21 2.93
C TYR A 46 6.63 6.55 3.74
N LEU A 47 6.55 5.23 3.98
CA LEU A 47 7.64 4.47 4.61
C LEU A 47 8.94 4.61 3.82
N ASN A 48 8.90 4.38 2.50
CA ASN A 48 10.09 4.52 1.66
C ASN A 48 10.69 5.93 1.75
N HIS A 49 9.85 6.98 1.75
CA HIS A 49 10.30 8.35 1.91
C HIS A 49 10.93 8.65 3.28
N MET A 50 10.43 8.04 4.36
CA MET A 50 11.08 8.15 5.68
C MET A 50 12.44 7.45 5.70
N CYS A 51 12.52 6.24 5.13
CA CYS A 51 13.74 5.46 5.08
C CYS A 51 14.82 6.12 4.20
N THR A 52 14.46 6.67 3.03
CA THR A 52 15.41 7.41 2.18
C THR A 52 15.97 8.62 2.88
N ARG A 53 15.12 9.39 3.57
CA ARG A 53 15.57 10.55 4.34
C ARG A 53 16.49 10.15 5.49
N ALA A 54 16.14 9.10 6.24
CA ALA A 54 16.98 8.64 7.33
C ALA A 54 18.33 8.09 6.84
N ALA A 55 18.34 7.37 5.72
CA ALA A 55 19.56 6.81 5.13
C ALA A 55 20.50 7.89 4.59
N ALA A 56 19.97 8.98 4.03
CA ALA A 56 20.76 10.11 3.54
C ALA A 56 21.49 10.89 4.65
N LEU A 57 21.07 10.72 5.92
CA LEU A 57 21.61 11.42 7.08
C LEU A 57 22.65 10.62 7.86
N VAL A 58 22.98 9.40 7.43
CA VAL A 58 23.88 8.51 8.18
C VAL A 58 24.99 7.96 7.30
N GLU A 59 26.08 7.54 7.94
CA GLU A 59 27.14 6.78 7.28
C GLU A 59 26.64 5.40 6.85
N ASP A 60 27.31 4.80 5.87
CA ASP A 60 26.91 3.53 5.26
C ASP A 60 26.74 2.40 6.27
N ALA A 61 27.65 2.32 7.25
CA ALA A 61 27.61 1.31 8.30
C ALA A 61 26.36 1.44 9.21
N ALA A 62 25.78 2.64 9.31
CA ALA A 62 24.62 2.93 10.15
C ALA A 62 23.28 2.87 9.38
N MET A 63 23.29 2.81 8.04
CA MET A 63 22.08 2.74 7.22
C MET A 63 21.11 1.62 7.64
N PRO A 64 21.54 0.36 7.90
CA PRO A 64 20.62 -0.70 8.27
C PRO A 64 19.86 -0.40 9.58
N ALA A 65 20.53 0.20 10.56
CA ALA A 65 19.92 0.59 11.83
C ALA A 65 18.93 1.76 11.65
N ALA A 66 19.28 2.74 10.79
CA ALA A 66 18.38 3.84 10.46
C ALA A 66 17.09 3.35 9.78
N LEU A 67 17.21 2.43 8.81
CA LEU A 67 16.07 1.80 8.14
C LEU A 67 15.18 1.03 9.13
N ALA A 68 15.77 0.19 9.98
CA ALA A 68 15.05 -0.59 10.97
C ALA A 68 14.29 0.30 11.97
N SER A 69 14.87 1.44 12.36
CA SER A 69 14.21 2.43 13.23
C SER A 69 12.98 3.05 12.56
N GLN A 70 13.09 3.46 11.28
CA GLN A 70 11.95 4.01 10.54
C GLN A 70 10.87 2.97 10.29
N GLU A 71 11.24 1.73 10.01
CA GLU A 71 10.31 0.61 9.87
C GLU A 71 9.54 0.36 11.17
N ALA A 72 10.23 0.29 12.31
CA ALA A 72 9.59 0.13 13.61
C ALA A 72 8.63 1.28 13.94
N ALA A 73 9.05 2.53 13.66
CA ALA A 73 8.20 3.70 13.83
C ALA A 73 6.94 3.62 12.95
N TRP A 74 7.09 3.25 11.68
CA TRP A 74 5.97 3.08 10.76
C TRP A 74 5.01 1.97 11.19
N MET A 75 5.53 0.82 11.62
CA MET A 75 4.72 -0.28 12.18
C MET A 75 3.95 0.16 13.42
N SER A 76 4.53 1.03 14.26
CA SER A 76 3.88 1.57 15.46
C SER A 76 2.84 2.67 15.20
N SER A 77 2.89 3.33 14.03
CA SER A 77 2.02 4.48 13.69
C SER A 77 0.55 4.11 13.41
N GLY A 78 0.25 2.82 13.27
CA GLY A 78 -1.07 2.31 12.88
C GLY A 78 -1.34 2.30 11.38
N LEU A 79 -0.52 2.98 10.55
CA LEU A 79 -0.65 2.96 9.08
C LEU A 79 -0.51 1.55 8.50
N ALA A 80 0.48 0.80 8.99
CA ALA A 80 0.69 -0.59 8.62
C ALA A 80 -0.52 -1.47 8.98
N SER A 81 -1.04 -1.31 10.20
CA SER A 81 -2.21 -2.06 10.68
C SER A 81 -3.48 -1.70 9.91
N PHE A 82 -3.68 -0.44 9.56
CA PHE A 82 -4.87 0.01 8.83
C PHE A 82 -4.94 -0.58 7.42
N THR A 83 -3.77 -0.74 6.79
CA THR A 83 -3.65 -1.23 5.40
C THR A 83 -3.34 -2.73 5.32
N GLY A 84 -3.22 -3.41 6.47
CA GLY A 84 -2.78 -4.81 6.54
C GLY A 84 -1.42 -5.00 5.88
N ALA A 85 -0.60 -3.95 5.88
CA ALA A 85 0.67 -3.91 5.17
C ALA A 85 1.79 -4.50 6.02
N SER A 86 2.71 -5.21 5.37
CA SER A 86 3.92 -5.74 5.99
C SER A 86 5.15 -5.47 5.13
N VAL A 87 6.29 -5.25 5.76
CA VAL A 87 7.54 -5.02 5.04
C VAL A 87 8.14 -6.37 4.67
N VAL A 88 8.40 -6.57 3.37
CA VAL A 88 9.03 -7.78 2.84
C VAL A 88 10.54 -7.60 2.78
N SER A 89 10.98 -6.43 2.33
CA SER A 89 12.39 -6.05 2.28
C SER A 89 12.54 -4.55 2.30
N ASN A 90 13.61 -4.05 2.93
CA ASN A 90 13.93 -2.64 2.95
C ASN A 90 15.45 -2.48 2.91
N ASN A 91 15.97 -2.08 1.76
CA ASN A 91 17.42 -2.06 1.51
C ASN A 91 17.85 -0.68 1.02
N ALA A 92 18.99 -0.21 1.51
CA ALA A 92 19.63 1.02 1.06
C ALA A 92 20.96 0.70 0.37
N VAL A 93 21.25 1.43 -0.70
CA VAL A 93 22.52 1.36 -1.43
C VAL A 93 22.97 2.79 -1.70
N ARG A 94 24.23 3.07 -1.39
CA ARG A 94 24.88 4.32 -1.77
C ARG A 94 25.46 4.18 -3.18
N LEU A 95 25.19 5.17 -4.01
CA LEU A 95 25.55 5.23 -5.42
C LEU A 95 26.54 6.39 -5.58
N ASN A 96 27.82 6.04 -5.72
CA ASN A 96 28.83 6.99 -6.15
C ASN A 96 28.60 7.28 -7.63
N THR A 97 28.39 8.54 -7.98
CA THR A 97 28.32 8.95 -9.37
C THR A 97 29.74 9.13 -9.88
N ASP A 98 30.24 8.21 -10.72
CA ASP A 98 31.62 8.25 -11.27
C ASP A 98 31.96 9.56 -12.00
N SER A 99 30.97 10.37 -12.36
CA SER A 99 31.12 11.66 -13.04
C SER A 99 31.22 12.87 -12.11
N ASP A 100 30.86 12.76 -10.83
CA ASP A 100 30.92 13.86 -9.88
C ASP A 100 31.11 13.36 -8.43
N PRO A 101 32.33 13.42 -7.87
CA PRO A 101 32.62 12.93 -6.54
C PRO A 101 31.96 13.76 -5.42
N GLU A 102 31.33 14.90 -5.74
CA GLU A 102 30.57 15.71 -4.78
C GLU A 102 29.10 15.29 -4.63
N MET A 103 28.54 14.48 -5.54
CA MET A 103 27.14 14.03 -5.47
C MET A 103 27.02 12.54 -5.21
N ASP A 104 27.15 12.22 -3.93
CA ASP A 104 26.86 10.89 -3.39
C ASP A 104 25.33 10.76 -3.19
N ILE A 105 24.71 9.73 -3.77
CA ILE A 105 23.25 9.53 -3.73
C ILE A 105 22.95 8.25 -2.97
N VAL A 106 21.97 8.27 -2.07
CA VAL A 106 21.44 7.06 -1.44
C VAL A 106 20.13 6.67 -2.12
N ARG A 107 20.07 5.43 -2.59
CA ARG A 107 18.87 4.78 -3.11
C ARG A 107 18.33 3.82 -2.06
N VAL A 108 17.05 3.91 -1.74
CA VAL A 108 16.35 2.93 -0.90
C VAL A 108 15.27 2.24 -1.71
N THR A 109 15.33 0.91 -1.72
CA THR A 109 14.31 0.03 -2.29
C THR A 109 13.54 -0.64 -1.16
N THR A 110 12.26 -0.30 -1.05
CA THR A 110 11.35 -0.87 -0.07
C THR A 110 10.30 -1.71 -0.79
N VAL A 111 10.08 -2.93 -0.33
CA VAL A 111 9.02 -3.82 -0.82
C VAL A 111 8.03 -4.03 0.32
N VAL A 112 6.78 -3.62 0.10
CA VAL A 112 5.68 -3.76 1.06
C VAL A 112 4.63 -4.67 0.47
N GLN A 113 4.16 -5.63 1.25
CA GLN A 113 3.06 -6.51 0.90
C GLN A 113 1.77 -5.93 1.46
N LEU A 114 0.82 -5.59 0.57
CA LEU A 114 -0.48 -5.04 0.91
C LEU A 114 -1.54 -6.15 0.92
N GLN A 115 -2.32 -6.24 2.01
CA GLN A 115 -3.39 -7.23 2.15
C GLN A 115 -4.76 -6.61 1.82
N PRO A 116 -5.48 -7.09 0.79
CA PRO A 116 -6.83 -6.64 0.50
C PRO A 116 -7.79 -6.90 1.68
N PHE A 117 -8.60 -5.92 2.06
CA PHE A 117 -9.45 -6.02 3.26
C PHE A 117 -10.78 -6.77 3.04
N VAL A 118 -11.25 -6.93 1.80
CA VAL A 118 -12.50 -7.64 1.47
C VAL A 118 -12.21 -8.71 0.42
N SER A 119 -12.54 -9.96 0.73
CA SER A 119 -12.64 -11.02 -0.26
C SER A 119 -13.95 -10.87 -1.04
N ILE A 120 -13.87 -10.73 -2.37
CA ILE A 120 -15.05 -10.79 -3.23
C ILE A 120 -15.50 -12.26 -3.29
N PRO A 121 -16.82 -12.55 -3.18
CA PRO A 121 -17.30 -13.90 -3.39
C PRO A 121 -16.74 -14.50 -4.69
N PHE A 122 -16.21 -15.72 -4.61
CA PHE A 122 -15.65 -16.47 -5.75
C PHE A 122 -14.33 -15.95 -6.34
N ILE A 123 -13.75 -14.85 -5.84
CA ILE A 123 -12.44 -14.33 -6.28
C ILE A 123 -11.51 -14.19 -5.06
N PRO A 124 -10.62 -15.16 -4.81
CA PRO A 124 -9.63 -15.03 -3.75
C PRO A 124 -8.63 -13.94 -4.13
N LEU A 125 -8.59 -12.86 -3.35
CA LEU A 125 -7.56 -11.84 -3.50
C LEU A 125 -6.31 -12.24 -2.73
N GLN A 126 -5.16 -12.20 -3.40
CA GLN A 126 -3.87 -12.49 -2.80
C GLN A 126 -3.19 -11.18 -2.38
N PRO A 127 -2.33 -11.22 -1.34
CA PRO A 127 -1.54 -10.05 -0.99
C PRO A 127 -0.64 -9.62 -2.15
N LEU A 128 -0.57 -8.31 -2.40
CA LEU A 128 0.15 -7.72 -3.52
C LEU A 128 1.47 -7.12 -3.03
N PRO A 129 2.64 -7.60 -3.49
CA PRO A 129 3.90 -6.93 -3.25
C PRO A 129 4.02 -5.68 -4.13
N VAL A 130 4.31 -4.54 -3.51
CA VAL A 130 4.57 -3.27 -4.18
C VAL A 130 5.99 -2.85 -3.87
N THR A 131 6.74 -2.49 -4.92
CA THR A 131 8.12 -2.00 -4.79
C THR A 131 8.15 -0.49 -4.93
N TYR A 132 8.86 0.16 -4.02
CA TYR A 132 9.11 1.60 -3.99
C TYR A 132 10.60 1.83 -4.09
N ASN A 133 10.99 2.75 -4.97
CA ASN A 133 12.35 3.22 -5.08
C ASN A 133 12.35 4.71 -4.80
N GLY A 134 13.23 5.12 -3.91
CA GLY A 134 13.46 6.53 -3.63
C GLY A 134 14.95 6.81 -3.60
N GLU A 135 15.31 8.00 -4.07
CA GLU A 135 16.69 8.46 -4.15
C GLU A 135 16.77 9.82 -3.46
N ARG A 136 17.87 10.04 -2.75
CA ARG A 136 18.14 11.32 -2.11
C ARG A 136 19.65 11.56 -2.09
N PRO A 137 20.11 12.79 -2.36
CA PRO A 137 21.51 13.13 -2.14
C PRO A 137 21.86 12.93 -0.66
N VAL A 138 23.07 12.44 -0.40
CA VAL A 138 23.61 12.35 0.96
C VAL A 138 23.72 13.76 1.51
N GLU A 139 23.14 13.98 2.68
CA GLU A 139 23.26 15.26 3.38
C GLU A 139 24.52 15.17 4.24
N GLU A 140 25.44 16.13 4.09
CA GLU A 140 26.65 16.18 4.92
C GLU A 140 26.28 16.25 6.40
N THR A 141 26.48 15.15 7.13
CA THR A 141 26.47 15.15 8.58
C THR A 141 27.87 15.52 9.07
N GLY A 142 28.20 16.81 8.94
CA GLY A 142 29.57 17.30 9.11
C GLY A 142 29.69 18.70 9.69
N ILE A 143 29.20 18.92 10.91
CA ILE A 143 30.04 19.69 11.85
C ILE A 143 30.91 18.63 12.52
N LYS A 144 32.16 18.52 12.08
CA LYS A 144 33.22 17.85 12.83
C LYS A 144 33.66 18.73 13.99
#